data_AF-A0A936MIV8-F1
#
_entry.id   AF-A0A936MIV8-F1
#
_cell.length_a   1.000
_cell.length_b   1.000
_cell.length_c   1.000
_cell.angle_alpha   90.00
_cell.angle_beta   90.00
_cell.angle_gamma   90.00
#
_symmetry.space_group_name_H-M   'P 1'
#
loop_
_entity.id
_entity.type
_entity.pdbx_description
1 polymer ?
#
loop_
_entity_poly.entity_id
_entity_poly.type
_entity_poly.pdbx_seq_one_letter_code
_entity_poly.pdbx_strand_id
1 'polypeptide(L)'
;MKTLVYQYMKRHILLYIATIFSMVGFLNAQPNVDVVTESKPESRARFFYEQRAFPFDKIPEGALLKAREEQKHYYNSKKNGSQILAQQPLWRQAGPEAVGGRTRSIVHHPTKDDLLYVGTANGGVWKSTDGGGRWVPIMDFENSISVGALAIDNSNPEVLFAGTGEYASGHYGYSGAGIFKSTDAGISWKSVGLANVGGFSKMYVHPQNSELVFAGAVSSNAGVYKSSNGGASWRRTLSNGNVSDITINPTDQTNILVAVSNVGIFRSTDGGETWGTKVKLPVTSIGRISLQMAPSDPNTVYALVDRQGTSGSVIRSKDNGITWQLMFTDANIFSFQGNSSQGGYDNFITVHPTNPKIVLIGGVNLFRSDDEGVDGHSWGYFMSVHPDMHCGFFNPIHPNVLYVGCDGGMNRSDDAGETWSVINSGLAVTQFHGNFAMDQTKPKVMYGGTQDNGTISNSSNRWGEYLGGDGGFAALDSKNSNIIYAETQSAGDLTRIDIKNGSSTKISSGIPSNDNGIWAAPLVVDPSTNTLFSGRRTLRFYNQG
;
A
#
# COMPACT_ATOMS: atom_id res chain seq x y z
N MET A 1 68.12 39.07 22.09
CA MET A 1 66.77 38.86 22.67
C MET A 1 65.64 39.54 21.87
N LYS A 2 65.79 40.78 21.36
CA LYS A 2 64.73 41.46 20.57
C LYS A 2 64.44 40.86 19.18
N THR A 3 65.38 40.16 18.55
CA THR A 3 65.20 39.58 17.20
C THR A 3 64.44 38.24 17.20
N LEU A 4 64.55 37.46 18.28
CA LEU A 4 63.86 36.16 18.42
C LEU A 4 62.38 36.34 18.80
N VAL A 5 62.04 37.35 19.61
CA VAL A 5 60.65 37.66 19.97
C VAL A 5 59.86 38.17 18.76
N TYR A 6 60.50 38.94 17.86
CA TYR A 6 59.84 39.45 16.65
C TYR A 6 59.53 38.33 15.62
N GLN A 7 60.42 37.35 15.47
CA GLN A 7 60.15 36.19 14.62
C GLN A 7 59.11 35.23 15.23
N TYR A 8 59.10 35.07 16.55
CA TYR A 8 58.10 34.25 17.25
C TYR A 8 56.69 34.86 17.17
N MET A 9 56.56 36.19 17.35
CA MET A 9 55.28 36.88 17.17
C MET A 9 54.80 36.90 15.71
N LYS A 10 55.70 37.05 14.72
CA LYS A 10 55.31 36.95 13.30
C LYS A 10 54.77 35.56 12.95
N ARG A 11 55.37 34.48 13.48
CA ARG A 11 54.93 33.11 13.22
C ARG A 11 53.57 32.81 13.85
N HIS A 12 53.31 33.34 15.04
CA HIS A 12 52.03 33.13 15.75
C HIS A 12 50.91 34.03 15.24
N ILE A 13 51.20 35.25 14.80
CA ILE A 13 50.22 36.11 14.11
C ILE A 13 49.86 35.54 12.73
N LEU A 14 50.83 34.98 11.99
CA LEU A 14 50.54 34.28 10.72
C LEU A 14 49.72 32.99 10.93
N LEU A 15 49.96 32.25 12.02
CA LEU A 15 49.13 31.08 12.37
C LEU A 15 47.71 31.46 12.83
N TYR A 16 47.54 32.60 13.54
CA TYR A 16 46.22 33.11 13.94
C TYR A 16 45.43 33.68 12.75
N ILE A 17 46.11 34.35 11.80
CA ILE A 17 45.47 34.83 10.57
C ILE A 17 45.14 33.66 9.62
N ALA A 18 45.97 32.62 9.56
CA ALA A 18 45.69 31.42 8.78
C ALA A 18 44.53 30.59 9.35
N THR A 19 44.35 30.54 10.68
CA THR A 19 43.20 29.86 11.31
C THR A 19 41.90 30.64 11.14
N ILE A 20 41.95 31.98 11.16
CA ILE A 20 40.78 32.83 10.85
C ILE A 20 40.42 32.75 9.36
N PHE A 21 41.39 32.70 8.43
CA PHE A 21 41.10 32.47 7.01
C PHE A 21 40.63 31.05 6.70
N SER A 22 41.03 30.04 7.47
CA SER A 22 40.44 28.69 7.35
C SER A 22 39.05 28.59 7.97
N MET A 23 38.66 29.45 8.93
CA MET A 23 37.28 29.46 9.44
C MET A 23 36.35 30.34 8.60
N VAL A 24 36.85 31.40 7.97
CA VAL A 24 36.06 32.25 7.06
C VAL A 24 35.96 31.62 5.65
N GLY A 25 36.93 30.80 5.25
CA GLY A 25 36.93 30.05 3.98
C GLY A 25 36.02 28.81 3.97
N PHE A 26 35.46 28.40 5.11
CA PHE A 26 34.43 27.35 5.19
C PHE A 26 33.01 27.88 5.46
N LEU A 27 32.85 29.21 5.52
CA LEU A 27 31.54 29.87 5.64
C LEU A 27 31.00 30.40 4.31
N ASN A 28 31.77 30.31 3.22
CA ASN A 28 31.34 30.73 1.88
C ASN A 28 31.91 29.79 0.81
N ALA A 29 31.47 28.53 0.83
CA ALA A 29 31.42 27.64 -0.33
C ALA A 29 30.66 26.35 0.04
N GLN A 30 29.44 26.48 0.58
CA GLN A 30 28.45 25.53 0.09
C GLN A 30 28.29 25.90 -1.38
N PRO A 31 28.52 24.99 -2.35
CA PRO A 31 28.02 25.27 -3.69
C PRO A 31 26.55 25.62 -3.53
N ASN A 32 26.06 26.68 -4.18
CA ASN A 32 24.64 27.02 -4.21
C ASN A 32 23.84 25.75 -4.53
N VAL A 33 23.41 25.03 -3.49
CA VAL A 33 22.59 23.83 -3.60
C VAL A 33 21.26 24.27 -4.23
N ASP A 34 20.86 25.50 -3.93
CA ASP A 34 19.61 26.13 -4.29
C ASP A 34 19.33 26.26 -5.79
N VAL A 35 20.32 26.23 -6.69
CA VAL A 35 20.04 26.41 -8.13
C VAL A 35 20.09 25.11 -8.93
N VAL A 36 20.88 24.12 -8.49
CA VAL A 36 21.06 22.86 -9.24
C VAL A 36 20.04 21.79 -8.81
N THR A 37 19.51 21.85 -7.58
CA THR A 37 18.48 20.91 -7.13
C THR A 37 17.06 21.27 -7.58
N GLU A 38 16.74 22.53 -7.89
CA GLU A 38 15.36 22.91 -8.25
C GLU A 38 14.90 22.43 -9.63
N SER A 39 15.83 22.18 -10.56
CA SER A 39 15.49 21.76 -11.94
C SER A 39 15.70 20.26 -12.21
N LYS A 40 16.28 19.50 -11.26
CA LYS A 40 16.66 18.08 -11.46
C LYS A 40 16.06 17.18 -10.38
N PRO A 41 14.94 16.49 -10.67
CA PRO A 41 14.28 15.60 -9.71
C PRO A 41 15.20 14.54 -9.09
N GLU A 42 16.10 13.95 -9.87
CA GLU A 42 17.08 12.97 -9.37
C GLU A 42 18.04 13.57 -8.34
N SER A 43 18.47 14.82 -8.54
CA SER A 43 19.37 15.49 -7.60
C SER A 43 18.68 15.82 -6.27
N ARG A 44 17.37 16.12 -6.28
CA ARG A 44 16.59 16.25 -5.03
C ARG A 44 16.43 14.93 -4.31
N ALA A 45 16.05 13.87 -5.03
CA ALA A 45 15.91 12.54 -4.45
C ALA A 45 17.23 12.09 -3.81
N ARG A 46 18.35 12.33 -4.50
CA ARG A 46 19.70 12.07 -4.00
C ARG A 46 20.04 12.90 -2.77
N PHE A 47 19.74 14.19 -2.76
CA PHE A 47 19.97 15.06 -1.61
C PHE A 47 19.22 14.59 -0.35
N PHE A 48 17.93 14.24 -0.47
CA PHE A 48 17.17 13.68 0.64
C PHE A 48 17.70 12.31 1.10
N TYR A 49 18.19 11.49 0.18
CA TYR A 49 18.83 10.22 0.51
C TYR A 49 20.14 10.43 1.29
N GLU A 50 21.02 11.32 0.80
CA GLU A 50 22.33 11.61 1.39
C GLU A 50 22.21 12.17 2.81
N GLN A 51 21.21 13.00 3.09
CA GLN A 51 20.92 13.46 4.46
C GLN A 51 20.60 12.31 5.43
N ARG A 52 19.91 11.27 4.96
CA ARG A 52 19.53 10.10 5.77
C ARG A 52 20.63 9.06 5.85
N ALA A 53 21.52 9.03 4.86
CA ALA A 53 22.67 8.12 4.82
C ALA A 53 23.84 8.62 5.67
N PHE A 54 23.98 9.93 5.89
CA PHE A 54 25.06 10.54 6.67
C PHE A 54 25.25 9.90 8.06
N PRO A 55 26.50 9.63 8.50
CA PRO A 55 27.78 9.95 7.87
C PRO A 55 28.26 8.93 6.83
N PHE A 56 27.40 8.00 6.43
CA PHE A 56 27.72 6.95 5.46
C PHE A 56 27.24 7.33 4.05
N ASP A 57 27.79 6.65 3.04
CA ASP A 57 27.35 6.80 1.65
C ASP A 57 26.02 6.06 1.36
N LYS A 58 25.56 5.25 2.31
CA LYS A 58 24.30 4.49 2.24
C LYS A 58 23.70 4.33 3.63
N ILE A 59 22.38 4.28 3.71
CA ILE A 59 21.68 3.92 4.95
C ILE A 59 22.10 2.47 5.31
N PRO A 60 22.72 2.22 6.49
CA PRO A 60 23.17 0.89 6.84
C PRO A 60 22.02 -0.12 6.90
N GLU A 61 22.31 -1.38 6.58
CA GLU A 61 21.30 -2.45 6.66
C GLU A 61 20.79 -2.57 8.11
N GLY A 62 19.46 -2.60 8.27
CA GLY A 62 18.82 -2.62 9.57
C GLY A 62 18.92 -1.30 10.35
N ALA A 63 19.43 -0.20 9.77
CA ALA A 63 19.51 1.08 10.49
C ALA A 63 18.15 1.61 10.95
N LEU A 64 17.11 1.46 10.12
CA LEU A 64 15.74 1.82 10.52
C LEU A 64 15.26 0.95 11.69
N LEU A 65 15.51 -0.36 11.65
CA LEU A 65 15.17 -1.27 12.74
C LEU A 65 15.94 -0.90 14.02
N LYS A 66 17.25 -0.68 13.94
CA LYS A 66 18.11 -0.28 15.07
C LYS A 66 17.69 1.06 15.66
N ALA A 67 17.49 2.09 14.84
CA ALA A 67 17.04 3.40 15.31
C ALA A 67 15.68 3.32 16.03
N ARG A 68 14.80 2.42 15.58
CA ARG A 68 13.50 2.18 16.22
C ARG A 68 13.58 1.24 17.42
N GLU A 69 14.48 0.27 17.44
CA GLU A 69 14.81 -0.53 18.63
C GLU A 69 15.40 0.36 19.71
N GLU A 70 16.32 1.27 19.37
CA GLU A 70 16.82 2.32 20.25
C GLU A 70 15.68 3.23 20.72
N GLN A 71 14.74 3.61 19.85
CA GLN A 71 13.54 4.35 20.25
C GLN A 71 12.65 3.55 21.23
N LYS A 72 12.40 2.26 20.95
CA LYS A 72 11.62 1.36 21.83
C LYS A 72 12.35 1.14 23.15
N HIS A 73 13.66 0.94 23.14
CA HIS A 73 14.51 0.85 24.34
C HIS A 73 14.50 2.16 25.12
N TYR A 74 14.57 3.31 24.46
CA TYR A 74 14.44 4.62 25.08
C TYR A 74 13.05 4.80 25.71
N TYR A 75 11.99 4.39 25.02
CA TYR A 75 10.62 4.46 25.53
C TYR A 75 10.42 3.52 26.75
N ASN A 76 10.94 2.29 26.67
CA ASN A 76 10.81 1.28 27.72
C ASN A 76 11.73 1.56 28.93
N SER A 77 12.95 2.05 28.71
CA SER A 77 13.88 2.43 29.78
C SER A 77 13.40 3.64 30.58
N LYS A 78 12.49 4.45 30.02
CA LYS A 78 11.84 5.56 30.71
C LYS A 78 10.55 5.21 31.46
N LYS A 79 10.10 3.94 31.47
CA LYS A 79 8.97 3.52 32.31
C LYS A 79 9.20 3.76 33.81
N ASN A 80 10.46 3.79 34.27
CA ASN A 80 10.82 4.01 35.68
C ASN A 80 11.62 5.31 35.93
N GLY A 81 11.81 6.15 34.91
CA GLY A 81 12.57 7.39 35.02
C GLY A 81 11.69 8.58 34.66
N SER A 82 11.13 9.24 35.67
CA SER A 82 10.35 10.47 35.54
C SER A 82 11.18 11.58 34.91
N GLN A 83 11.07 11.74 33.59
CA GLN A 83 11.23 13.04 32.97
C GLN A 83 9.84 13.57 32.64
N ILE A 84 9.56 14.76 33.18
CA ILE A 84 8.51 15.67 32.72
C ILE A 84 8.94 16.12 31.31
N LEU A 85 8.79 15.24 30.31
CA LEU A 85 8.31 15.73 29.03
C LEU A 85 6.93 16.29 29.36
N ALA A 86 6.65 17.56 29.05
CA ALA A 86 5.28 18.05 29.04
C ALA A 86 4.41 16.93 28.47
N GLN A 87 3.38 16.49 29.23
CA GLN A 87 2.53 15.35 28.85
C GLN A 87 2.39 15.36 27.34
N GLN A 88 2.97 14.36 26.67
CA GLN A 88 2.83 14.24 25.22
C GLN A 88 1.34 14.39 24.95
N PRO A 89 0.92 15.29 24.04
CA PRO A 89 -0.48 15.55 23.84
C PRO A 89 -1.17 14.22 23.58
N LEU A 90 -2.34 14.03 24.21
CA LEU A 90 -3.16 12.87 23.93
C LEU A 90 -3.54 12.93 22.44
N TRP A 91 -2.87 12.12 21.61
CA TRP A 91 -3.24 11.94 20.23
C TRP A 91 -4.61 11.28 20.18
N ARG A 92 -5.50 11.87 19.39
CA ARG A 92 -6.85 11.33 19.14
C ARG A 92 -7.01 11.21 17.65
N GLN A 93 -7.56 10.08 17.23
CA GLN A 93 -7.98 9.89 15.85
C GLN A 93 -9.01 10.95 15.48
N ALA A 94 -8.76 11.67 14.37
CA ALA A 94 -9.70 12.66 13.82
C ALA A 94 -10.65 12.03 12.79
N GLY A 95 -10.48 10.73 12.50
CA GLY A 95 -11.10 10.02 11.39
C GLY A 95 -10.37 10.28 10.06
N PRO A 96 -10.98 9.88 8.93
CA PRO A 96 -12.28 9.19 8.81
C PRO A 96 -12.27 7.75 9.35
N GLU A 97 -13.41 7.30 9.88
CA GLU A 97 -13.58 5.93 10.44
C GLU A 97 -14.57 5.08 9.63
N ALA A 98 -15.02 5.55 8.46
CA ALA A 98 -16.04 4.87 7.67
C ALA A 98 -15.89 5.09 6.15
N VAL A 99 -14.80 5.74 5.71
CA VAL A 99 -14.51 5.95 4.29
C VAL A 99 -13.81 4.72 3.71
N GLY A 100 -12.81 4.17 4.41
CA GLY A 100 -12.02 3.05 3.94
C GLY A 100 -10.69 3.51 3.32
N GLY A 101 -10.08 2.67 2.52
CA GLY A 101 -8.76 2.88 1.93
C GLY A 101 -8.18 1.56 1.42
N ARG A 102 -7.05 1.61 0.69
CA ARG A 102 -6.46 0.43 0.05
C ARG A 102 -6.21 -0.72 1.01
N THR A 103 -7.05 -1.74 0.88
CA THR A 103 -6.99 -2.96 1.70
C THR A 103 -6.42 -4.10 0.87
N ARG A 104 -5.27 -4.64 1.28
CA ARG A 104 -4.43 -5.52 0.46
C ARG A 104 -4.58 -6.99 0.79
N SER A 105 -4.99 -7.31 2.01
CA SER A 105 -5.06 -8.69 2.47
C SER A 105 -6.17 -8.84 3.48
N ILE A 106 -6.83 -10.00 3.44
CA ILE A 106 -7.83 -10.41 4.41
C ILE A 106 -7.60 -11.88 4.75
N VAL A 107 -7.73 -12.22 6.04
CA VAL A 107 -7.72 -13.60 6.52
C VAL A 107 -8.88 -13.80 7.52
N HIS A 108 -9.44 -15.01 7.48
CA HIS A 108 -10.58 -15.44 8.30
C HIS A 108 -10.15 -16.49 9.31
N HIS A 109 -10.74 -16.44 10.51
CA HIS A 109 -10.49 -17.46 11.51
C HIS A 109 -11.22 -18.77 11.14
N PRO A 110 -10.52 -19.92 11.07
CA PRO A 110 -11.03 -21.14 10.42
C PRO A 110 -12.31 -21.71 11.04
N THR A 111 -12.62 -21.38 12.29
CA THR A 111 -13.81 -21.88 13.01
C THR A 111 -14.70 -20.79 13.61
N LYS A 112 -14.41 -19.50 13.38
CA LYS A 112 -15.20 -18.39 13.94
C LYS A 112 -15.64 -17.50 12.80
N ASP A 113 -16.90 -17.63 12.43
CA ASP A 113 -17.47 -17.03 11.21
C ASP A 113 -17.19 -15.54 11.06
N ASP A 114 -17.30 -14.82 12.17
CA ASP A 114 -17.25 -13.36 12.22
C ASP A 114 -15.87 -12.79 12.56
N LEU A 115 -14.85 -13.63 12.79
CA LEU A 115 -13.51 -13.17 13.18
C LEU A 115 -12.61 -13.02 11.96
N LEU A 116 -12.30 -11.77 11.64
CA LEU A 116 -11.57 -11.34 10.46
C LEU A 116 -10.36 -10.49 10.84
N TYR A 117 -9.32 -10.57 10.03
CA TYR A 117 -8.18 -9.66 10.06
C TYR A 117 -7.93 -9.09 8.67
N VAL A 118 -7.62 -7.80 8.59
CA VAL A 118 -7.25 -7.14 7.33
C VAL A 118 -5.92 -6.42 7.45
N GLY A 119 -5.14 -6.48 6.38
CA GLY A 119 -3.89 -5.75 6.23
C GLY A 119 -4.07 -4.66 5.17
N THR A 120 -3.71 -3.43 5.51
CA THR A 120 -3.91 -2.28 4.62
C THR A 120 -2.57 -1.70 4.17
N ALA A 121 -2.60 -1.06 2.99
CA ALA A 121 -1.38 -0.63 2.32
C ALA A 121 -0.55 0.36 3.17
N ASN A 122 -1.19 1.18 4.00
CA ASN A 122 -0.55 2.17 4.89
C ASN A 122 -1.21 2.37 6.26
N GLY A 123 -2.09 1.46 6.69
CA GLY A 123 -2.83 1.59 7.94
C GLY A 123 -2.65 0.42 8.92
N GLY A 124 -1.72 -0.51 8.67
CA GLY A 124 -1.42 -1.61 9.59
C GLY A 124 -2.38 -2.78 9.47
N VAL A 125 -2.56 -3.50 10.58
CA VAL A 125 -3.44 -4.66 10.70
C VAL A 125 -4.63 -4.29 11.57
N TRP A 126 -5.82 -4.71 11.15
CA TRP A 126 -7.08 -4.49 11.83
C TRP A 126 -7.81 -5.80 12.08
N LYS A 127 -8.59 -5.84 13.15
CA LYS A 127 -9.38 -6.98 13.59
C LYS A 127 -10.86 -6.61 13.67
N SER A 128 -11.73 -7.52 13.25
CA SER A 128 -13.16 -7.47 13.54
C SER A 128 -13.58 -8.82 14.13
N THR A 129 -14.48 -8.79 15.10
CA THR A 129 -15.06 -9.99 15.75
C THR A 129 -16.55 -10.14 15.45
N ASP A 130 -17.07 -9.36 14.51
CA ASP A 130 -18.48 -9.20 14.19
C ASP A 130 -18.71 -9.10 12.67
N GLY A 131 -17.88 -9.79 11.87
CA GLY A 131 -18.06 -9.91 10.42
C GLY A 131 -17.85 -8.59 9.67
N GLY A 132 -17.05 -7.68 10.21
CA GLY A 132 -16.81 -6.34 9.66
C GLY A 132 -17.72 -5.25 10.21
N GLY A 133 -18.58 -5.54 11.19
CA GLY A 133 -19.42 -4.53 11.85
C GLY A 133 -18.62 -3.43 12.54
N ARG A 134 -17.45 -3.76 13.11
CA ARG A 134 -16.46 -2.81 13.61
C ARG A 134 -15.04 -3.35 13.53
N TRP A 135 -14.13 -2.50 13.07
CA TRP A 135 -12.69 -2.76 13.04
C TRP A 135 -11.96 -2.05 14.17
N VAL A 136 -10.93 -2.72 14.71
CA VAL A 136 -9.99 -2.17 15.69
C VAL A 136 -8.55 -2.39 15.24
N PRO A 137 -7.64 -1.41 15.39
CA PRO A 137 -6.26 -1.57 14.97
C PRO A 137 -5.50 -2.44 15.96
N ILE A 138 -4.60 -3.29 15.45
CA ILE A 138 -3.80 -4.21 16.26
C ILE A 138 -2.29 -4.18 15.92
N MET A 139 -1.85 -3.24 15.07
CA MET A 139 -0.43 -3.12 14.66
C MET A 139 0.06 -1.66 14.48
N ASP A 140 -0.57 -0.68 15.15
CA ASP A 140 -0.26 0.76 14.96
C ASP A 140 1.16 1.20 15.37
N PHE A 141 1.81 0.42 16.24
CA PHE A 141 3.07 0.80 16.87
C PHE A 141 4.28 0.00 16.35
N GLU A 142 4.12 -0.73 15.24
CA GLU A 142 5.22 -1.45 14.61
C GLU A 142 6.00 -0.61 13.61
N ASN A 143 7.22 -1.08 13.30
CA ASN A 143 8.22 -0.31 12.52
C ASN A 143 7.78 -0.04 11.06
N SER A 144 6.81 -0.81 10.57
CA SER A 144 6.10 -0.51 9.33
C SER A 144 4.65 -0.92 9.50
N ILE A 145 3.75 -0.01 9.14
CA ILE A 145 2.30 -0.23 9.05
C ILE A 145 1.84 -0.33 7.59
N SER A 146 2.78 -0.50 6.65
CA SER A 146 2.43 -0.92 5.31
C SER A 146 2.33 -2.43 5.30
N VAL A 147 1.15 -2.99 5.05
CA VAL A 147 0.91 -4.44 5.11
C VAL A 147 0.41 -4.91 3.75
N GLY A 148 1.21 -5.72 3.07
CA GLY A 148 0.86 -6.30 1.77
C GLY A 148 0.26 -7.69 1.86
N ALA A 149 0.59 -8.44 2.92
CA ALA A 149 0.16 -9.82 3.07
C ALA A 149 -0.08 -10.19 4.54
N LEU A 150 -1.19 -10.87 4.80
CA LEU A 150 -1.47 -11.58 6.04
C LEU A 150 -1.54 -13.08 5.81
N ALA A 151 -1.17 -13.85 6.82
CA ALA A 151 -1.47 -15.28 6.90
C ALA A 151 -1.89 -15.65 8.32
N ILE A 152 -2.81 -16.59 8.45
CA ILE A 152 -3.24 -17.19 9.71
C ILE A 152 -2.88 -18.68 9.68
N ASP A 153 -2.50 -19.22 10.83
CA ASP A 153 -2.32 -20.66 10.99
C ASP A 153 -3.67 -21.33 11.28
N ASN A 154 -4.17 -22.15 10.35
CA ASN A 154 -5.45 -22.83 10.52
C ASN A 154 -5.45 -23.84 11.68
N SER A 155 -4.29 -24.41 12.03
CA SER A 155 -4.15 -25.36 13.13
C SER A 155 -3.95 -24.66 14.48
N ASN A 156 -3.46 -23.42 14.47
CA ASN A 156 -3.34 -22.56 15.66
C ASN A 156 -3.72 -21.10 15.34
N PRO A 157 -5.02 -20.75 15.31
CA PRO A 157 -5.50 -19.46 14.81
C PRO A 157 -5.12 -18.22 15.65
N GLU A 158 -4.46 -18.41 16.79
CA GLU A 158 -3.84 -17.31 17.54
C GLU A 158 -2.52 -16.86 16.88
N VAL A 159 -1.97 -17.65 15.96
CA VAL A 159 -0.75 -17.33 15.22
C VAL A 159 -1.09 -16.62 13.91
N LEU A 160 -0.55 -15.41 13.77
CA LEU A 160 -0.69 -14.56 12.58
C LEU A 160 0.69 -14.15 12.08
N PHE A 161 0.81 -14.00 10.77
CA PHE A 161 1.96 -13.38 10.13
C PHE A 161 1.51 -12.15 9.34
N ALA A 162 2.30 -11.07 9.44
CA ALA A 162 2.14 -9.85 8.67
C ALA A 162 3.42 -9.58 7.87
N GLY A 163 3.34 -9.73 6.55
CA GLY A 163 4.36 -9.31 5.61
C GLY A 163 4.20 -7.82 5.34
N THR A 164 5.15 -7.02 5.81
CA THR A 164 5.11 -5.57 5.63
C THR A 164 5.69 -5.13 4.28
N GLY A 165 5.19 -4.02 3.74
CA GLY A 165 5.34 -3.61 2.34
C GLY A 165 4.43 -4.44 1.43
N GLU A 166 4.01 -3.86 0.31
CA GLU A 166 3.11 -4.47 -0.68
C GLU A 166 3.77 -4.71 -2.05
N TYR A 167 3.05 -5.37 -2.96
CA TYR A 167 3.51 -5.66 -4.31
C TYR A 167 3.99 -4.40 -5.08
N ALA A 168 3.30 -3.26 -4.90
CA ALA A 168 3.63 -1.98 -5.55
C ALA A 168 4.50 -1.05 -4.67
N SER A 169 5.22 -1.59 -3.69
CA SER A 169 6.10 -0.81 -2.80
C SER A 169 7.13 0.01 -3.58
N GLY A 170 7.28 1.28 -3.20
CA GLY A 170 8.17 2.22 -3.86
C GLY A 170 7.56 2.99 -5.03
N HIS A 171 6.35 2.60 -5.50
CA HIS A 171 5.59 3.36 -6.48
C HIS A 171 4.32 3.97 -5.86
N TYR A 172 3.52 3.16 -5.18
CA TYR A 172 2.26 3.59 -4.54
C TYR A 172 2.21 3.32 -3.02
N GLY A 173 3.21 2.64 -2.48
CA GLY A 173 3.29 2.24 -1.07
C GLY A 173 4.70 2.37 -0.52
N TYR A 174 4.83 2.21 0.80
CA TYR A 174 6.10 2.30 1.50
C TYR A 174 6.77 0.94 1.58
N SER A 175 8.10 0.91 1.59
CA SER A 175 8.84 -0.34 1.83
C SER A 175 8.53 -0.90 3.22
N GLY A 176 8.44 -2.22 3.29
CA GLY A 176 8.27 -2.98 4.51
C GLY A 176 9.51 -3.01 5.40
N ALA A 177 9.29 -3.47 6.63
CA ALA A 177 10.29 -3.79 7.64
C ALA A 177 10.43 -5.30 7.88
N GLY A 178 10.04 -6.13 6.90
CA GLY A 178 10.11 -7.60 6.96
C GLY A 178 8.80 -8.25 7.40
N ILE A 179 8.91 -9.45 7.96
CA ILE A 179 7.76 -10.21 8.45
C ILE A 179 7.65 -10.04 9.97
N PHE A 180 6.43 -9.80 10.44
CA PHE A 180 6.07 -9.83 11.84
C PHE A 180 5.19 -11.05 12.13
N LYS A 181 5.35 -11.63 13.32
CA LYS A 181 4.56 -12.75 13.82
C LYS A 181 3.89 -12.37 15.13
N SER A 182 2.61 -12.68 15.25
CA SER A 182 1.88 -12.71 16.51
C SER A 182 1.59 -14.16 16.89
N THR A 183 1.52 -14.43 18.19
CA THR A 183 1.12 -15.73 18.76
C THR A 183 -0.03 -15.57 19.76
N ASP A 184 -0.71 -14.44 19.73
CA ASP A 184 -1.74 -14.00 20.68
C ASP A 184 -2.87 -13.23 19.96
N ALA A 185 -3.23 -13.68 18.76
CA ALA A 185 -4.29 -13.13 17.92
C ALA A 185 -4.17 -11.61 17.66
N GLY A 186 -2.93 -11.16 17.50
CA GLY A 186 -2.54 -9.81 17.14
C GLY A 186 -2.41 -8.84 18.32
N ILE A 187 -2.45 -9.31 19.57
CA ILE A 187 -2.22 -8.44 20.74
C ILE A 187 -0.77 -7.92 20.75
N SER A 188 0.19 -8.75 20.36
CA SER A 188 1.60 -8.37 20.23
C SER A 188 2.24 -8.97 18.98
N TRP A 189 3.26 -8.27 18.46
CA TRP A 189 3.97 -8.64 17.25
C TRP A 189 5.48 -8.66 17.47
N LYS A 190 6.16 -9.61 16.83
CA LYS A 190 7.62 -9.73 16.83
C LYS A 190 8.14 -9.85 15.41
N SER A 191 9.18 -9.11 15.07
CA SER A 191 9.88 -9.30 13.79
C SER A 191 10.51 -10.70 13.72
N VAL A 192 10.30 -11.40 12.61
CA VAL A 192 10.81 -12.75 12.34
C VAL A 192 11.66 -12.82 11.07
N GLY A 193 12.20 -11.67 10.64
CA GLY A 193 13.23 -11.58 9.59
C GLY A 193 12.76 -10.96 8.28
N LEU A 194 13.62 -11.07 7.26
CA LEU A 194 13.41 -10.56 5.89
C LEU A 194 13.23 -9.04 5.78
N ALA A 195 13.82 -8.27 6.70
CA ALA A 195 13.72 -6.82 6.74
C ALA A 195 14.31 -6.08 5.52
N ASN A 196 15.17 -6.75 4.75
CA ASN A 196 15.83 -6.22 3.56
C ASN A 196 15.14 -6.60 2.24
N VAL A 197 13.93 -7.16 2.28
CA VAL A 197 13.18 -7.58 1.09
C VAL A 197 12.47 -6.41 0.41
N GLY A 198 11.79 -5.57 1.20
CA GLY A 198 11.08 -4.38 0.71
C GLY A 198 9.56 -4.53 0.63
N GLY A 199 9.02 -5.72 0.36
CA GLY A 199 7.57 -5.97 0.39
C GLY A 199 7.18 -7.42 0.16
N PHE A 200 5.93 -7.76 0.51
CA PHE A 200 5.35 -9.09 0.31
C PHE A 200 3.99 -8.98 -0.35
N SER A 201 3.74 -9.78 -1.39
CA SER A 201 2.44 -9.82 -2.07
C SER A 201 1.51 -10.88 -1.51
N LYS A 202 2.07 -11.95 -0.94
CA LYS A 202 1.33 -13.10 -0.43
C LYS A 202 2.12 -13.82 0.66
N MET A 203 1.40 -14.35 1.65
CA MET A 203 1.93 -15.28 2.63
C MET A 203 0.94 -16.42 2.83
N TYR A 204 1.45 -17.60 3.17
CA TYR A 204 0.62 -18.77 3.52
C TYR A 204 1.28 -19.58 4.62
N VAL A 205 0.45 -20.09 5.53
CA VAL A 205 0.79 -21.20 6.42
C VAL A 205 0.08 -22.44 5.88
N HIS A 206 0.77 -23.57 5.79
CA HIS A 206 0.13 -24.79 5.31
C HIS A 206 -0.93 -25.26 6.32
N PRO A 207 -2.18 -25.55 5.90
CA PRO A 207 -3.29 -25.80 6.84
C PRO A 207 -3.08 -27.05 7.72
N GLN A 208 -2.29 -28.02 7.25
CA GLN A 208 -1.92 -29.23 7.98
C GLN A 208 -0.52 -29.20 8.60
N ASN A 209 0.22 -28.09 8.47
CA ASN A 209 1.59 -27.98 8.99
C ASN A 209 1.94 -26.52 9.33
N SER A 210 1.77 -26.15 10.59
CA SER A 210 2.12 -24.84 11.17
C SER A 210 3.57 -24.42 10.97
N GLU A 211 4.49 -25.37 10.76
CA GLU A 211 5.91 -25.09 10.57
C GLU A 211 6.24 -24.68 9.12
N LEU A 212 5.39 -25.06 8.17
CA LEU A 212 5.56 -24.80 6.74
C LEU A 212 4.90 -23.48 6.37
N VAL A 213 5.73 -22.44 6.21
CA VAL A 213 5.27 -21.09 5.87
C VAL A 213 5.96 -20.61 4.60
N PHE A 214 5.20 -19.99 3.70
CA PHE A 214 5.71 -19.39 2.47
C PHE A 214 5.45 -17.89 2.46
N ALA A 215 6.38 -17.13 1.89
CA ALA A 215 6.25 -15.71 1.64
C ALA A 215 6.69 -15.37 0.21
N GLY A 216 5.80 -14.73 -0.54
CA GLY A 216 6.05 -14.18 -1.86
C GLY A 216 6.61 -12.78 -1.73
N ALA A 217 7.91 -12.64 -1.94
CA ALA A 217 8.65 -11.40 -1.81
C ALA A 217 8.74 -10.63 -3.13
N VAL A 218 8.73 -9.31 -3.01
CA VAL A 218 8.93 -8.36 -4.12
C VAL A 218 10.09 -7.39 -3.83
N SER A 219 10.42 -6.54 -4.81
CA SER A 219 11.41 -5.45 -4.70
C SER A 219 12.87 -5.93 -4.58
N SER A 220 13.60 -5.58 -3.52
CA SER A 220 15.07 -5.65 -3.47
C SER A 220 15.61 -7.09 -3.49
N ASN A 221 14.94 -8.00 -2.79
CA ASN A 221 15.34 -9.41 -2.69
C ASN A 221 14.17 -10.33 -3.04
N ALA A 222 13.47 -10.01 -4.13
CA ALA A 222 12.25 -10.65 -4.58
C ALA A 222 12.37 -12.17 -4.82
N GLY A 223 11.36 -12.96 -4.49
CA GLY A 223 11.43 -14.42 -4.67
C GLY A 223 10.52 -15.17 -3.71
N VAL A 224 10.62 -16.50 -3.72
CA VAL A 224 9.88 -17.33 -2.75
C VAL A 224 10.77 -17.59 -1.56
N TYR A 225 10.29 -17.22 -0.37
CA TYR A 225 10.90 -17.58 0.90
C TYR A 225 10.08 -18.66 1.56
N LYS A 226 10.76 -19.71 2.02
CA LYS A 226 10.20 -20.83 2.75
C LYS A 226 10.72 -20.83 4.18
N SER A 227 9.84 -21.08 5.14
CA SER A 227 10.18 -21.48 6.49
C SER A 227 9.74 -22.93 6.72
N SER A 228 10.51 -23.66 7.51
CA SER A 228 10.19 -25.03 7.97
C SER A 228 10.25 -25.14 9.48
N ASN A 229 10.18 -23.99 10.16
CA ASN A 229 10.18 -23.85 11.61
C ASN A 229 9.30 -22.67 12.05
N GLY A 230 8.14 -22.53 11.40
CA GLY A 230 7.08 -21.63 11.85
C GLY A 230 7.49 -20.15 11.81
N GLY A 231 8.34 -19.79 10.86
CA GLY A 231 8.87 -18.44 10.66
C GLY A 231 10.11 -18.09 11.47
N ALA A 232 10.68 -19.00 12.26
CA ALA A 232 11.90 -18.70 13.03
C ALA A 232 13.13 -18.46 12.14
N SER A 233 13.17 -19.09 10.96
CA SER A 233 14.17 -18.85 9.93
C SER A 233 13.58 -19.01 8.52
N TRP A 234 14.22 -18.38 7.54
CA TRP A 234 13.73 -18.34 6.16
C TRP A 234 14.85 -18.68 5.17
N ARG A 235 14.51 -19.46 4.14
CA ARG A 235 15.37 -19.75 2.99
C ARG A 235 14.70 -19.28 1.71
N ARG A 236 15.42 -18.54 0.87
CA ARG A 236 14.95 -18.18 -0.47
C ARG A 236 15.12 -19.39 -1.39
N THR A 237 14.02 -19.98 -1.86
CA THR A 237 14.04 -21.18 -2.70
C THR A 237 13.76 -20.90 -4.17
N LEU A 238 13.24 -19.71 -4.50
CA LEU A 238 13.11 -19.22 -5.87
C LEU A 238 13.57 -17.75 -5.96
N SER A 239 14.32 -17.40 -7.00
CA SER A 239 14.87 -16.04 -7.18
C SER A 239 14.61 -15.47 -8.58
N ASN A 240 13.49 -15.85 -9.20
CA ASN A 240 13.16 -15.51 -10.59
C ASN A 240 12.48 -14.16 -10.78
N GLY A 241 12.26 -13.36 -9.72
CA GLY A 241 11.67 -12.03 -9.80
C GLY A 241 10.62 -11.78 -8.71
N ASN A 242 9.79 -10.77 -8.93
CA ASN A 242 8.66 -10.42 -8.05
C ASN A 242 7.64 -11.55 -8.05
N VAL A 243 7.49 -12.22 -6.91
CA VAL A 243 6.40 -13.17 -6.72
C VAL A 243 5.13 -12.35 -6.56
N SER A 244 4.12 -12.61 -7.41
CA SER A 244 2.82 -11.94 -7.32
C SER A 244 1.84 -12.72 -6.47
N ASP A 245 1.87 -14.05 -6.54
CA ASP A 245 0.96 -14.89 -5.76
C ASP A 245 1.54 -16.29 -5.50
N ILE A 246 0.97 -16.96 -4.52
CA ILE A 246 1.28 -18.33 -4.12
C ILE A 246 -0.05 -19.06 -3.96
N THR A 247 -0.14 -20.33 -4.34
CA THR A 247 -1.25 -21.19 -3.96
C THR A 247 -0.72 -22.57 -3.59
N ILE A 248 -1.30 -23.16 -2.57
CA ILE A 248 -0.88 -24.46 -2.01
C ILE A 248 -2.03 -25.46 -2.13
N ASN A 249 -1.70 -26.73 -2.25
CA ASN A 249 -2.71 -27.77 -2.11
C ASN A 249 -3.04 -27.92 -0.61
N PRO A 250 -4.31 -27.75 -0.18
CA PRO A 250 -4.67 -27.80 1.24
C PRO A 250 -4.48 -29.17 1.90
N THR A 251 -4.31 -30.23 1.09
CA THR A 251 -4.21 -31.63 1.56
C THR A 251 -2.87 -32.29 1.21
N ASP A 252 -2.00 -31.60 0.47
CA ASP A 252 -0.71 -32.11 0.02
C ASP A 252 0.35 -31.02 0.18
N GLN A 253 1.22 -31.21 1.18
CA GLN A 253 2.30 -30.30 1.51
C GLN A 253 3.36 -30.18 0.42
N THR A 254 3.39 -31.09 -0.55
CA THR A 254 4.43 -31.13 -1.57
C THR A 254 4.11 -30.28 -2.79
N ASN A 255 2.83 -30.02 -3.06
CA ASN A 255 2.38 -29.32 -4.26
C ASN A 255 2.10 -27.84 -3.98
N ILE A 256 2.96 -26.99 -4.53
CA ILE A 256 2.84 -25.53 -4.46
C ILE A 256 2.98 -24.97 -5.86
N LEU A 257 2.11 -24.02 -6.21
CA LEU A 257 2.26 -23.17 -7.37
C LEU A 257 2.58 -21.75 -6.94
N VAL A 258 3.48 -21.10 -7.68
CA VAL A 258 3.84 -19.69 -7.48
C VAL A 258 3.79 -18.95 -8.80
N ALA A 259 3.29 -17.73 -8.74
CA ALA A 259 3.29 -16.81 -9.85
C ALA A 259 4.44 -15.82 -9.68
N VAL A 260 5.25 -15.66 -10.72
CA VAL A 260 6.28 -14.63 -10.81
C VAL A 260 5.89 -13.66 -11.92
N SER A 261 5.67 -12.40 -11.54
CA SER A 261 5.24 -11.36 -12.47
C SER A 261 6.19 -11.21 -13.65
N ASN A 262 5.64 -11.04 -14.84
CA ASN A 262 6.37 -10.95 -16.11
C ASN A 262 7.14 -12.21 -16.52
N VAL A 263 7.03 -13.31 -15.75
CA VAL A 263 7.78 -14.55 -16.00
C VAL A 263 6.84 -15.73 -16.26
N GLY A 264 5.87 -15.96 -15.38
CA GLY A 264 4.91 -17.06 -15.46
C GLY A 264 4.73 -17.82 -14.15
N ILE A 265 4.18 -19.03 -14.25
CA ILE A 265 3.87 -19.89 -13.10
C ILE A 265 4.96 -20.96 -12.97
N PHE A 266 5.42 -21.21 -11.75
CA PHE A 266 6.32 -22.29 -11.38
C PHE A 266 5.60 -23.24 -10.43
N ARG A 267 5.99 -24.52 -10.48
CA ARG A 267 5.41 -25.59 -9.67
C ARG A 267 6.51 -26.31 -8.90
N SER A 268 6.23 -26.62 -7.65
CA SER A 268 7.02 -27.50 -6.80
C SER A 268 6.23 -28.77 -6.48
N THR A 269 6.95 -29.88 -6.34
CA THR A 269 6.42 -31.20 -5.91
C THR A 269 7.18 -31.77 -4.74
N ASP A 270 7.97 -30.95 -4.04
CA ASP A 270 8.81 -31.34 -2.91
C ASP A 270 8.66 -30.36 -1.74
N GLY A 271 7.52 -29.65 -1.69
CA GLY A 271 7.22 -28.73 -0.60
C GLY A 271 7.97 -27.40 -0.73
N GLY A 272 8.25 -26.96 -1.95
CA GLY A 272 8.93 -25.70 -2.25
C GLY A 272 10.42 -25.72 -1.95
N GLU A 273 11.03 -26.91 -1.86
CA GLU A 273 12.49 -27.09 -1.79
C GLU A 273 13.12 -26.75 -3.14
N THR A 274 12.55 -27.29 -4.22
CA THR A 274 12.93 -26.98 -5.60
C THR A 274 11.73 -26.61 -6.45
N TRP A 275 12.01 -25.94 -7.57
CA TRP A 275 11.00 -25.47 -8.52
C TRP A 275 11.32 -26.01 -9.91
N GLY A 276 10.31 -26.59 -10.56
CA GLY A 276 10.41 -27.03 -11.94
C GLY A 276 10.59 -25.87 -12.92
N THR A 277 10.69 -26.19 -14.21
CA THR A 277 10.66 -25.15 -15.25
C THR A 277 9.31 -24.44 -15.26
N LYS A 278 9.29 -23.20 -15.79
CA LYS A 278 8.04 -22.45 -15.93
C LYS A 278 7.03 -23.24 -16.78
N VAL A 279 5.78 -23.28 -16.32
CA VAL A 279 4.71 -23.98 -17.04
C VAL A 279 4.35 -23.23 -18.32
N LYS A 280 3.88 -23.96 -19.34
CA LYS A 280 3.44 -23.36 -20.60
C LYS A 280 2.01 -22.82 -20.42
N LEU A 281 1.84 -21.51 -20.57
CA LEU A 281 0.53 -20.86 -20.51
C LEU A 281 -0.07 -20.68 -21.92
N PRO A 282 -1.40 -20.69 -22.05
CA PRO A 282 -2.11 -20.49 -23.32
C PRO A 282 -2.25 -19.01 -23.70
N VAL A 283 -1.47 -18.13 -23.09
CA VAL A 283 -1.49 -16.68 -23.29
C VAL A 283 -0.07 -16.14 -23.46
N THR A 284 0.02 -15.02 -24.16
CA THR A 284 1.25 -14.24 -24.36
C THR A 284 1.16 -12.91 -23.61
N SER A 285 2.29 -12.18 -23.53
CA SER A 285 2.40 -10.89 -22.83
C SER A 285 2.05 -10.96 -21.34
N ILE A 286 2.67 -11.88 -20.62
CA ILE A 286 2.40 -12.14 -19.20
C ILE A 286 2.83 -10.95 -18.35
N GLY A 287 1.91 -10.39 -17.55
CA GLY A 287 2.14 -9.39 -16.52
C GLY A 287 2.07 -9.98 -15.11
N ARG A 288 1.38 -9.31 -14.18
CA ARG A 288 1.07 -9.86 -12.84
C ARG A 288 0.06 -11.01 -12.96
N ILE A 289 0.22 -12.02 -12.11
CA ILE A 289 -0.68 -13.17 -12.07
C ILE A 289 -1.15 -13.40 -10.63
N SER A 290 -2.46 -13.60 -10.43
CA SER A 290 -3.01 -14.15 -9.19
C SER A 290 -3.44 -15.60 -9.41
N LEU A 291 -3.33 -16.43 -8.37
CA LEU A 291 -3.52 -17.89 -8.42
C LEU A 291 -4.43 -18.36 -7.30
N GLN A 292 -5.31 -19.32 -7.61
CA GLN A 292 -6.05 -20.03 -6.57
C GLN A 292 -6.32 -21.47 -6.99
N MET A 293 -5.80 -22.43 -6.20
CA MET A 293 -6.26 -23.82 -6.22
C MET A 293 -7.64 -23.89 -5.56
N ALA A 294 -8.56 -24.64 -6.16
CA ALA A 294 -9.88 -24.85 -5.58
C ALA A 294 -9.75 -25.69 -4.29
N PRO A 295 -10.22 -25.21 -3.13
CA PRO A 295 -10.05 -25.94 -1.87
C PRO A 295 -10.69 -27.34 -1.88
N SER A 296 -11.82 -27.50 -2.57
CA SER A 296 -12.55 -28.76 -2.69
C SER A 296 -12.03 -29.72 -3.76
N ASP A 297 -11.24 -29.23 -4.72
CA ASP A 297 -10.65 -30.04 -5.80
C ASP A 297 -9.33 -29.41 -6.26
N PRO A 298 -8.21 -29.73 -5.59
CA PRO A 298 -6.91 -29.13 -5.88
C PRO A 298 -6.36 -29.44 -7.28
N ASN A 299 -6.98 -30.33 -8.07
CA ASN A 299 -6.64 -30.48 -9.48
C ASN A 299 -7.10 -29.28 -10.31
N THR A 300 -8.16 -28.60 -9.87
CA THR A 300 -8.68 -27.38 -10.48
C THR A 300 -7.92 -26.17 -9.94
N VAL A 301 -7.19 -25.48 -10.82
CA VAL A 301 -6.44 -24.26 -10.47
C VAL A 301 -6.82 -23.15 -11.43
N TYR A 302 -7.11 -21.96 -10.91
CA TYR A 302 -7.35 -20.78 -11.71
C TYR A 302 -6.19 -19.80 -11.60
N ALA A 303 -5.95 -19.08 -12.68
CA ALA A 303 -5.07 -17.93 -12.69
C ALA A 303 -5.72 -16.75 -13.41
N LEU A 304 -5.61 -15.57 -12.80
CA LEU A 304 -5.95 -14.31 -13.44
C LEU A 304 -4.66 -13.62 -13.89
N VAL A 305 -4.51 -13.44 -15.20
CA VAL A 305 -3.29 -12.93 -15.83
C VAL A 305 -3.55 -11.53 -16.38
N ASP A 306 -2.81 -10.54 -15.89
CA ASP A 306 -2.67 -9.25 -16.58
C ASP A 306 -1.88 -9.47 -17.87
N ARG A 307 -2.40 -8.97 -18.99
CA ARG A 307 -1.73 -9.02 -20.27
C ARG A 307 -1.42 -7.61 -20.75
N GLN A 308 -0.22 -7.13 -20.41
CA GLN A 308 0.22 -5.75 -20.64
C GLN A 308 -0.16 -5.26 -22.05
N GLY A 309 -0.87 -4.14 -22.11
CA GLY A 309 -1.32 -3.51 -23.36
C GLY A 309 -2.53 -4.17 -24.03
N THR A 310 -3.19 -5.14 -23.41
CA THR A 310 -4.38 -5.82 -23.95
C THR A 310 -5.52 -5.89 -22.93
N SER A 311 -5.81 -7.05 -22.36
CA SER A 311 -6.98 -7.37 -21.52
C SER A 311 -6.58 -8.31 -20.38
N GLY A 312 -7.42 -8.43 -19.34
CA GLY A 312 -7.24 -9.49 -18.36
C GLY A 312 -7.66 -10.84 -18.95
N SER A 313 -6.94 -11.92 -18.62
CA SER A 313 -7.30 -13.27 -19.04
C SER A 313 -7.40 -14.23 -17.84
N VAL A 314 -8.49 -14.97 -17.77
CA VAL A 314 -8.65 -16.09 -16.84
C VAL A 314 -8.22 -17.36 -17.55
N ILE A 315 -7.29 -18.09 -16.95
CA ILE A 315 -6.85 -19.41 -17.42
C ILE A 315 -7.08 -20.45 -16.32
N ARG A 316 -7.25 -21.71 -16.71
CA ARG A 316 -7.56 -22.81 -15.79
C ARG A 316 -6.76 -24.05 -16.09
N SER A 317 -6.31 -24.74 -15.05
CA SER A 317 -5.78 -26.10 -15.08
C SER A 317 -6.76 -27.08 -14.42
N LYS A 318 -6.78 -28.32 -14.91
CA LYS A 318 -7.56 -29.45 -14.37
C LYS A 318 -6.68 -30.63 -13.94
N ASP A 319 -5.37 -30.43 -13.92
CA ASP A 319 -4.34 -31.42 -13.64
C ASP A 319 -3.27 -30.84 -12.70
N ASN A 320 -3.72 -30.05 -11.73
CA ASN A 320 -2.89 -29.55 -10.63
C ASN A 320 -1.73 -28.65 -11.12
N GLY A 321 -2.05 -27.80 -12.10
CA GLY A 321 -1.17 -26.76 -12.64
C GLY A 321 -0.23 -27.21 -13.75
N ILE A 322 -0.39 -28.42 -14.30
CA ILE A 322 0.50 -28.97 -15.34
C ILE A 322 0.13 -28.42 -16.72
N THR A 323 -1.13 -28.51 -17.13
CA THR A 323 -1.65 -27.95 -18.37
C THR A 323 -2.73 -26.90 -18.11
N TRP A 324 -2.80 -25.91 -19.00
CA TRP A 324 -3.62 -24.72 -18.82
C TRP A 324 -4.42 -24.41 -20.09
N GLN A 325 -5.68 -24.00 -19.92
CA GLN A 325 -6.60 -23.58 -20.98
C GLN A 325 -7.03 -22.14 -20.74
N LEU A 326 -7.18 -21.36 -21.82
CA LEU A 326 -7.77 -20.02 -21.75
C LEU A 326 -9.29 -20.17 -21.59
N MET A 327 -9.84 -19.45 -20.61
CA MET A 327 -11.25 -19.56 -20.24
C MET A 327 -12.03 -18.29 -20.53
N PHE A 328 -11.43 -17.12 -20.31
CA PHE A 328 -12.09 -15.84 -20.50
C PHE A 328 -11.06 -14.73 -20.77
N THR A 329 -11.43 -13.71 -21.53
CA THR A 329 -10.62 -12.50 -21.72
C THR A 329 -11.52 -11.28 -21.86
N ASP A 330 -11.27 -10.25 -21.06
CA ASP A 330 -12.00 -8.99 -21.11
C ASP A 330 -11.12 -7.82 -20.66
N ALA A 331 -11.17 -6.71 -21.40
CA ALA A 331 -10.45 -5.49 -21.07
C ALA A 331 -10.98 -4.83 -19.79
N ASN A 332 -12.27 -4.98 -19.50
CA ASN A 332 -12.93 -4.38 -18.34
C ASN A 332 -12.54 -5.04 -17.02
N ILE A 333 -11.82 -6.17 -17.04
CA ILE A 333 -11.27 -6.75 -15.80
C ILE A 333 -10.30 -5.76 -15.14
N PHE A 334 -9.44 -5.13 -15.93
CA PHE A 334 -8.37 -4.26 -15.44
C PHE A 334 -8.48 -2.81 -15.95
N SER A 335 -9.60 -2.42 -16.56
CA SER A 335 -9.77 -1.04 -17.03
C SER A 335 -11.17 -0.54 -16.75
N PHE A 336 -11.26 0.77 -16.50
CA PHE A 336 -12.52 1.50 -16.55
C PHE A 336 -12.72 2.00 -17.99
N GLN A 337 -13.81 1.60 -18.64
CA GLN A 337 -14.20 2.06 -19.98
C GLN A 337 -13.15 1.85 -21.09
N GLY A 338 -12.31 0.80 -20.99
CA GLY A 338 -11.32 0.48 -22.03
C GLY A 338 -10.08 1.39 -22.04
N ASN A 339 -9.81 2.10 -20.94
CA ASN A 339 -8.58 2.86 -20.72
C ASN A 339 -7.35 1.94 -20.48
N SER A 340 -6.26 2.47 -19.93
CA SER A 340 -5.06 1.68 -19.61
C SER A 340 -5.33 0.56 -18.61
N SER A 341 -4.79 -0.64 -18.87
CA SER A 341 -4.82 -1.77 -17.93
C SER A 341 -4.13 -1.42 -16.61
N GLN A 342 -4.80 -1.74 -15.51
CA GLN A 342 -4.32 -1.63 -14.14
C GLN A 342 -3.88 -2.96 -13.54
N GLY A 343 -3.88 -4.08 -14.28
CA GLY A 343 -3.71 -5.42 -13.70
C GLY A 343 -2.38 -5.71 -12.97
N GLY A 344 -1.40 -4.81 -13.06
CA GLY A 344 -0.22 -4.79 -12.18
C GLY A 344 -0.52 -4.28 -10.76
N TYR A 345 -1.48 -3.38 -10.60
CA TYR A 345 -1.91 -2.72 -9.37
C TYR A 345 -2.99 -3.52 -8.62
N ASP A 346 -4.10 -3.82 -9.29
CA ASP A 346 -5.29 -4.49 -8.75
C ASP A 346 -5.52 -5.83 -9.47
N ASN A 347 -5.42 -6.91 -8.70
CA ASN A 347 -5.48 -8.26 -9.26
C ASN A 347 -5.68 -9.24 -8.12
N PHE A 348 -6.83 -9.90 -8.11
CA PHE A 348 -7.12 -10.97 -7.18
C PHE A 348 -7.99 -12.05 -7.83
N ILE A 349 -7.89 -13.27 -7.29
CA ILE A 349 -8.77 -14.39 -7.62
C ILE A 349 -9.02 -15.22 -6.38
N THR A 350 -10.24 -15.73 -6.24
CA THR A 350 -10.62 -16.70 -5.19
C THR A 350 -11.65 -17.68 -5.74
N VAL A 351 -11.66 -18.90 -5.20
CA VAL A 351 -12.53 -20.00 -5.62
C VAL A 351 -13.41 -20.40 -4.44
N HIS A 352 -14.65 -20.75 -4.73
CA HIS A 352 -15.61 -21.17 -3.71
C HIS A 352 -15.13 -22.44 -2.98
N PRO A 353 -15.27 -22.52 -1.64
CA PRO A 353 -14.60 -23.52 -0.81
C PRO A 353 -15.08 -24.95 -1.06
N THR A 354 -16.32 -25.13 -1.50
CA THR A 354 -16.96 -26.45 -1.70
C THR A 354 -17.41 -26.73 -3.13
N ASN A 355 -17.24 -25.78 -4.05
CA ASN A 355 -17.66 -25.92 -5.44
C ASN A 355 -16.61 -25.29 -6.36
N PRO A 356 -15.77 -26.09 -7.03
CA PRO A 356 -14.65 -25.57 -7.83
C PRO A 356 -15.12 -24.82 -9.09
N LYS A 357 -16.43 -24.81 -9.40
CA LYS A 357 -17.01 -24.10 -10.53
C LYS A 357 -17.24 -22.62 -10.29
N ILE A 358 -17.35 -22.21 -9.02
CA ILE A 358 -17.65 -20.84 -8.66
C ILE A 358 -16.35 -20.10 -8.37
N VAL A 359 -16.10 -19.04 -9.14
CA VAL A 359 -14.85 -18.26 -9.10
C VAL A 359 -15.20 -16.77 -9.05
N LEU A 360 -14.52 -16.04 -8.18
CA LEU A 360 -14.59 -14.59 -8.09
C LEU A 360 -13.22 -14.02 -8.45
N ILE A 361 -13.21 -13.04 -9.35
CA ILE A 361 -12.01 -12.31 -9.76
C ILE A 361 -12.22 -10.83 -9.56
N GLY A 362 -11.13 -10.10 -9.38
CA GLY A 362 -11.18 -8.65 -9.49
C GLY A 362 -9.90 -8.03 -9.99
N GLY A 363 -10.11 -6.91 -10.67
CA GLY A 363 -9.14 -5.87 -10.97
C GLY A 363 -9.83 -4.55 -10.68
N VAL A 364 -9.99 -3.67 -11.68
CA VAL A 364 -10.74 -2.42 -11.51
C VAL A 364 -12.18 -2.74 -11.12
N ASN A 365 -12.73 -3.81 -11.69
CA ASN A 365 -14.08 -4.26 -11.41
C ASN A 365 -14.10 -5.69 -10.85
N LEU A 366 -15.24 -6.06 -10.26
CA LEU A 366 -15.48 -7.37 -9.67
C LEU A 366 -16.34 -8.24 -10.60
N PHE A 367 -15.90 -9.48 -10.83
CA PHE A 367 -16.63 -10.44 -11.64
C PHE A 367 -16.75 -11.79 -10.94
N ARG A 368 -17.87 -12.47 -11.13
CA ARG A 368 -18.10 -13.85 -10.66
C ARG A 368 -18.50 -14.75 -11.83
N SER A 369 -17.97 -15.95 -11.89
CA SER A 369 -18.46 -17.03 -12.74
C SER A 369 -18.94 -18.20 -11.89
N ASP A 370 -20.00 -18.87 -12.34
CA ASP A 370 -20.58 -20.06 -11.70
C ASP A 370 -20.37 -21.36 -12.49
N ASP A 371 -19.64 -21.29 -13.61
CA ASP A 371 -19.49 -22.39 -14.58
C ASP A 371 -18.04 -22.67 -14.95
N GLU A 372 -17.14 -22.53 -13.98
CA GLU A 372 -15.71 -22.75 -14.13
C GLU A 372 -14.98 -21.73 -15.01
N GLY A 373 -15.53 -20.52 -15.13
CA GLY A 373 -14.93 -19.42 -15.88
C GLY A 373 -15.11 -19.51 -17.39
N VAL A 374 -16.04 -20.34 -17.88
CA VAL A 374 -16.30 -20.52 -19.32
C VAL A 374 -16.77 -19.20 -19.96
N ASP A 375 -16.46 -19.02 -21.24
CA ASP A 375 -16.64 -17.80 -22.03
C ASP A 375 -17.93 -17.00 -21.69
N GLY A 376 -17.77 -15.76 -21.18
CA GLY A 376 -18.66 -14.59 -21.21
C GLY A 376 -20.10 -14.68 -20.69
N HIS A 377 -20.79 -15.81 -20.83
CA HIS A 377 -22.23 -15.96 -20.60
C HIS A 377 -22.61 -16.15 -19.13
N SER A 378 -21.66 -16.56 -18.29
CA SER A 378 -21.85 -16.83 -16.86
C SER A 378 -21.17 -15.81 -15.95
N TRP A 379 -20.49 -14.82 -16.52
CA TRP A 379 -19.76 -13.82 -15.76
C TRP A 379 -20.70 -12.69 -15.34
N GLY A 380 -21.02 -12.62 -14.04
CA GLY A 380 -21.74 -11.51 -13.42
C GLY A 380 -20.80 -10.36 -13.09
N TYR A 381 -21.22 -9.13 -13.40
CA TYR A 381 -20.46 -7.88 -13.22
C TYR A 381 -21.08 -7.00 -12.14
N PHE A 382 -20.30 -6.60 -11.12
CA PHE A 382 -20.80 -5.85 -9.96
C PHE A 382 -20.28 -4.41 -9.93
N MET A 383 -21.16 -3.43 -10.15
CA MET A 383 -20.83 -1.99 -10.16
C MET A 383 -21.05 -1.27 -8.83
N SER A 384 -21.70 -1.91 -7.85
CA SER A 384 -22.01 -1.29 -6.55
C SER A 384 -20.89 -1.41 -5.52
N VAL A 385 -19.80 -2.08 -5.87
CA VAL A 385 -18.58 -2.18 -5.07
C VAL A 385 -17.60 -1.12 -5.56
N HIS A 386 -16.95 -0.41 -4.63
CA HIS A 386 -15.89 0.53 -4.98
C HIS A 386 -14.80 -0.17 -5.83
N PRO A 387 -14.28 0.48 -6.90
CA PRO A 387 -13.30 -0.13 -7.80
C PRO A 387 -11.97 -0.49 -7.13
N ASP A 388 -11.13 -1.17 -7.91
CA ASP A 388 -9.72 -1.51 -7.60
C ASP A 388 -9.59 -2.57 -6.52
N MET A 389 -9.94 -3.81 -6.89
CA MET A 389 -10.01 -4.97 -6.00
C MET A 389 -8.63 -5.61 -5.78
N HIS A 390 -8.24 -5.77 -4.52
CA HIS A 390 -6.91 -6.30 -4.16
C HIS A 390 -6.95 -7.64 -3.45
N CYS A 391 -8.05 -7.94 -2.74
CA CYS A 391 -8.20 -9.19 -2.01
C CYS A 391 -9.68 -9.54 -1.81
N GLY A 392 -9.95 -10.81 -1.55
CA GLY A 392 -11.27 -11.26 -1.16
C GLY A 392 -11.30 -12.76 -0.93
N PHE A 393 -12.38 -13.24 -0.34
CA PHE A 393 -12.61 -14.67 -0.15
C PHE A 393 -14.11 -14.98 -0.02
N PHE A 394 -14.45 -16.22 -0.33
CA PHE A 394 -15.72 -16.84 0.06
C PHE A 394 -15.57 -17.34 1.49
N ASN A 395 -16.52 -17.02 2.36
CA ASN A 395 -16.49 -17.52 3.72
C ASN A 395 -16.51 -19.07 3.73
N PRO A 396 -15.53 -19.74 4.35
CA PRO A 396 -15.41 -21.19 4.31
C PRO A 396 -16.52 -21.92 5.10
N ILE A 397 -17.17 -21.24 6.05
CA ILE A 397 -18.25 -21.78 6.88
C ILE A 397 -19.62 -21.50 6.22
N HIS A 398 -19.80 -20.28 5.70
CA HIS A 398 -21.02 -19.85 5.01
C HIS A 398 -20.72 -19.29 3.61
N PRO A 399 -20.58 -20.13 2.57
CA PRO A 399 -20.05 -19.71 1.27
C PRO A 399 -20.86 -18.70 0.46
N ASN A 400 -22.10 -18.40 0.87
CA ASN A 400 -22.87 -17.27 0.32
C ASN A 400 -22.43 -15.92 0.88
N VAL A 401 -21.63 -15.90 1.95
CA VAL A 401 -21.02 -14.69 2.49
C VAL A 401 -19.67 -14.47 1.81
N LEU A 402 -19.49 -13.28 1.24
CA LEU A 402 -18.24 -12.88 0.58
C LEU A 402 -17.69 -11.61 1.20
N TYR A 403 -16.38 -11.51 1.19
CA TYR A 403 -15.67 -10.29 1.57
C TYR A 403 -14.71 -9.90 0.46
N VAL A 404 -14.68 -8.61 0.13
CA VAL A 404 -13.75 -8.04 -0.86
C VAL A 404 -13.14 -6.74 -0.30
N GLY A 405 -11.83 -6.62 -0.44
CA GLY A 405 -11.05 -5.42 -0.11
C GLY A 405 -10.59 -4.72 -1.38
N CYS A 406 -10.72 -3.40 -1.38
CA CYS A 406 -10.45 -2.50 -2.51
C CYS A 406 -9.85 -1.17 -2.03
N ASP A 407 -9.73 -0.17 -2.91
CA ASP A 407 -9.24 1.17 -2.55
C ASP A 407 -10.25 1.99 -1.74
N GLY A 408 -11.52 1.60 -1.75
CA GLY A 408 -12.57 2.11 -0.86
C GLY A 408 -12.70 1.33 0.46
N GLY A 409 -11.78 0.43 0.80
CA GLY A 409 -11.86 -0.39 2.02
C GLY A 409 -12.55 -1.74 1.82
N MET A 410 -13.35 -2.15 2.81
CA MET A 410 -13.94 -3.48 2.92
C MET A 410 -15.42 -3.49 2.54
N ASN A 411 -15.80 -4.52 1.78
CA ASN A 411 -17.17 -4.78 1.34
C ASN A 411 -17.57 -6.21 1.68
N ARG A 412 -18.85 -6.41 1.97
CA ARG A 412 -19.44 -7.71 2.31
C ARG A 412 -20.70 -7.96 1.50
N SER A 413 -20.90 -9.20 1.06
CA SER A 413 -22.16 -9.69 0.51
C SER A 413 -22.65 -10.87 1.36
N ASP A 414 -23.97 -10.97 1.55
CA ASP A 414 -24.64 -12.08 2.26
C ASP A 414 -25.36 -13.05 1.31
N ASP A 415 -25.41 -12.73 0.03
CA ASP A 415 -26.27 -13.36 -0.97
C ASP A 415 -25.48 -13.78 -2.22
N ALA A 416 -24.28 -14.31 -2.00
CA ALA A 416 -23.38 -14.81 -3.04
C ALA A 416 -22.86 -13.74 -4.03
N GLY A 417 -22.93 -12.46 -3.66
CA GLY A 417 -22.42 -11.34 -4.45
C GLY A 417 -23.51 -10.57 -5.18
N GLU A 418 -24.80 -10.91 -5.02
CA GLU A 418 -25.90 -10.18 -5.66
C GLU A 418 -26.03 -8.75 -5.12
N THR A 419 -25.88 -8.58 -3.81
CA THR A 419 -25.86 -7.27 -3.15
C THR A 419 -24.64 -7.11 -2.25
N TRP A 420 -24.18 -5.86 -2.09
CA TRP A 420 -22.96 -5.52 -1.36
C TRP A 420 -23.21 -4.38 -0.37
N SER A 421 -22.54 -4.49 0.78
CA SER A 421 -22.52 -3.48 1.83
C SER A 421 -21.09 -3.10 2.18
N VAL A 422 -20.83 -1.80 2.32
CA VAL A 422 -19.56 -1.29 2.85
C VAL A 422 -19.50 -1.57 4.36
N ILE A 423 -18.39 -2.13 4.82
CA ILE A 423 -18.17 -2.55 6.22
C ILE A 423 -16.92 -1.86 6.80
N ASN A 424 -16.82 -0.54 6.62
CA ASN A 424 -15.64 0.26 7.00
C ASN A 424 -15.70 0.84 8.42
N SER A 425 -16.71 0.51 9.22
CA SER A 425 -16.89 1.07 10.57
C SER A 425 -15.65 0.87 11.45
N GLY A 426 -15.05 1.95 11.92
CA GLY A 426 -13.82 1.96 12.71
C GLY A 426 -12.52 1.82 11.90
N LEU A 427 -12.58 1.51 10.60
CA LEU A 427 -11.43 1.25 9.74
C LEU A 427 -10.81 2.56 9.25
N ALA A 428 -9.97 3.17 10.08
CA ALA A 428 -9.33 4.45 9.80
C ALA A 428 -8.04 4.31 8.97
N VAL A 429 -8.20 3.96 7.69
CA VAL A 429 -7.09 3.61 6.79
C VAL A 429 -7.00 4.48 5.54
N THR A 430 -7.78 5.56 5.48
CA THR A 430 -7.82 6.49 4.35
C THR A 430 -6.46 7.13 4.12
N GLN A 431 -5.99 7.05 2.88
CA GLN A 431 -4.69 7.59 2.46
C GLN A 431 -4.88 9.01 1.94
N PHE A 432 -4.49 9.99 2.73
CA PHE A 432 -4.48 11.39 2.31
C PHE A 432 -3.27 11.70 1.42
N HIS A 433 -3.52 12.39 0.32
CA HIS A 433 -2.51 13.00 -0.51
C HIS A 433 -2.21 14.42 -0.03
N GLY A 434 -0.93 14.77 0.02
CA GLY A 434 -0.52 16.16 0.24
C GLY A 434 -0.81 16.71 1.64
N ASN A 435 -1.55 17.81 1.71
CA ASN A 435 -1.80 18.59 2.92
C ASN A 435 -3.26 18.48 3.42
N PHE A 436 -3.47 18.95 4.65
CA PHE A 436 -4.80 19.33 5.13
C PHE A 436 -4.97 20.85 5.02
N ALA A 437 -6.05 21.29 4.37
CA ALA A 437 -6.54 22.65 4.53
C ALA A 437 -7.32 22.74 5.85
N MET A 438 -6.89 23.62 6.75
CA MET A 438 -7.53 23.80 8.06
C MET A 438 -8.38 25.07 8.07
N ASP A 439 -9.62 24.97 8.53
CA ASP A 439 -10.49 26.13 8.70
C ASP A 439 -9.98 27.01 9.85
N GLN A 440 -9.57 28.24 9.54
CA GLN A 440 -9.02 29.19 10.52
C GLN A 440 -10.06 29.64 11.56
N THR A 441 -11.35 29.53 11.25
CA THR A 441 -12.45 29.86 12.16
C THR A 441 -12.96 28.64 12.94
N LYS A 442 -12.67 27.44 12.43
CA LYS A 442 -13.09 26.15 13.00
C LYS A 442 -11.87 25.20 13.04
N PRO A 443 -10.96 25.31 14.02
CA PRO A 443 -9.66 24.63 14.02
C PRO A 443 -9.71 23.10 14.08
N LYS A 444 -10.90 22.49 14.13
CA LYS A 444 -11.12 21.03 14.05
C LYS A 444 -11.67 20.59 12.69
N VAL A 445 -11.98 21.52 11.80
CA VAL A 445 -12.48 21.25 10.46
C VAL A 445 -11.30 21.27 9.50
N MET A 446 -11.16 20.16 8.78
CA MET A 446 -10.05 19.87 7.88
C MET A 446 -10.58 19.30 6.57
N TYR A 447 -9.91 19.66 5.48
CA TYR A 447 -10.18 19.17 4.13
C TYR A 447 -8.89 18.56 3.59
N GLY A 448 -8.99 17.45 2.89
CA GLY A 448 -7.83 16.81 2.27
C GLY A 448 -8.23 15.91 1.13
N GLY A 449 -7.39 15.87 0.09
CA GLY A 449 -7.50 14.91 -0.98
C GLY A 449 -7.04 13.53 -0.55
N THR A 450 -7.67 12.50 -1.08
CA THR A 450 -7.41 11.11 -0.73
C THR A 450 -7.25 10.25 -1.96
N GLN A 451 -6.54 9.13 -1.83
CA GLN A 451 -6.49 8.09 -2.86
C GLN A 451 -7.89 7.51 -3.08
N ASP A 452 -8.36 7.58 -4.33
CA ASP A 452 -9.64 7.06 -4.87
C ASP A 452 -10.94 7.41 -4.13
N ASN A 453 -10.86 8.16 -3.02
CA ASN A 453 -12.00 8.53 -2.18
C ASN A 453 -12.27 10.05 -2.21
N GLY A 454 -11.72 10.74 -3.21
CA GLY A 454 -11.97 12.16 -3.47
C GLY A 454 -11.29 13.12 -2.51
N THR A 455 -11.71 14.38 -2.56
CA THR A 455 -11.43 15.39 -1.54
C THR A 455 -12.53 15.35 -0.49
N ILE A 456 -12.16 15.05 0.75
CA ILE A 456 -13.10 14.84 1.85
C ILE A 456 -12.90 15.84 2.99
N SER A 457 -13.93 16.02 3.81
CA SER A 457 -13.85 16.85 5.02
C SER A 457 -14.80 16.41 6.13
N ASN A 458 -14.41 16.68 7.37
CA ASN A 458 -15.23 16.58 8.58
C ASN A 458 -15.99 17.89 8.92
N SER A 459 -16.18 18.78 7.95
CA SER A 459 -16.95 20.02 8.12
C SER A 459 -18.43 19.79 8.44
N SER A 460 -18.95 18.61 8.12
CA SER A 460 -20.28 18.13 8.49
C SER A 460 -20.21 17.15 9.69
N ASN A 461 -21.35 16.61 10.12
CA ASN A 461 -21.38 15.61 11.20
C ASN A 461 -20.61 14.31 10.87
N ARG A 462 -20.21 14.10 9.61
CA ARG A 462 -19.37 12.99 9.15
C ARG A 462 -18.34 13.49 8.14
N TRP A 463 -17.28 12.70 7.95
CA TRP A 463 -16.39 12.86 6.80
C TRP A 463 -17.17 12.63 5.52
N GLY A 464 -17.17 13.60 4.61
CA GLY A 464 -17.91 13.56 3.35
C GLY A 464 -17.12 14.13 2.18
N GLU A 465 -17.44 13.66 0.98
CA GLU A 465 -16.78 14.02 -0.26
C GLU A 465 -17.31 15.34 -0.84
N TYR A 466 -16.39 16.15 -1.37
CA TYR A 466 -16.64 17.42 -2.05
C TYR A 466 -16.20 17.43 -3.52
N LEU A 467 -15.28 16.54 -3.90
CA LEU A 467 -14.78 16.39 -5.26
C LEU A 467 -14.30 14.95 -5.46
N GLY A 468 -14.73 14.28 -6.54
CA GLY A 468 -14.36 12.88 -6.80
C GLY A 468 -13.00 12.66 -7.43
N GLY A 469 -12.73 11.41 -7.83
CA GLY A 469 -11.42 10.95 -8.28
C GLY A 469 -10.45 10.76 -7.10
N ASP A 470 -9.15 10.70 -7.36
CA ASP A 470 -8.14 10.93 -6.32
C ASP A 470 -8.09 12.43 -6.04
N GLY A 471 -8.28 12.81 -4.78
CA GLY A 471 -8.05 14.17 -4.35
C GLY A 471 -6.55 14.46 -4.23
N GLY A 472 -6.13 15.66 -4.65
CA GLY A 472 -4.79 16.21 -4.43
C GLY A 472 -4.72 17.15 -3.24
N PHE A 473 -3.90 18.21 -3.33
CA PHE A 473 -3.84 19.22 -2.28
C PHE A 473 -5.15 20.02 -2.22
N ALA A 474 -5.51 20.45 -1.03
CA ALA A 474 -6.65 21.34 -0.80
C ALA A 474 -6.18 22.67 -0.20
N ALA A 475 -6.92 23.74 -0.49
CA ALA A 475 -6.72 25.05 0.12
C ALA A 475 -8.06 25.72 0.42
N LEU A 476 -8.08 26.59 1.41
CA LEU A 476 -9.25 27.41 1.76
C LEU A 476 -9.02 28.84 1.30
N ASP A 477 -10.08 29.49 0.83
CA ASP A 477 -10.09 30.93 0.61
C ASP A 477 -9.87 31.66 1.95
N SER A 478 -8.92 32.59 1.95
CA SER A 478 -8.49 33.32 3.16
C SER A 478 -9.50 34.38 3.63
N LYS A 479 -10.46 34.75 2.79
CA LYS A 479 -11.49 35.77 3.07
C LYS A 479 -12.88 35.16 3.24
N ASN A 480 -13.11 33.93 2.77
CA ASN A 480 -14.37 33.21 2.88
C ASN A 480 -14.17 31.71 3.14
N SER A 481 -14.31 31.30 4.39
CA SER A 481 -14.13 29.90 4.82
C SER A 481 -15.16 28.90 4.25
N ASN A 482 -16.15 29.37 3.48
CA ASN A 482 -17.05 28.48 2.74
C ASN A 482 -16.48 28.06 1.38
N ILE A 483 -15.39 28.68 0.92
CA ILE A 483 -14.81 28.37 -0.38
C ILE A 483 -13.56 27.51 -0.17
N ILE A 484 -13.61 26.32 -0.75
CA ILE A 484 -12.45 25.42 -0.86
C ILE A 484 -11.98 25.38 -2.31
N TYR A 485 -10.69 25.19 -2.49
CA TYR A 485 -10.04 24.87 -3.74
C TYR A 485 -9.47 23.46 -3.62
N ALA A 486 -9.79 22.62 -4.58
CA ALA A 486 -9.35 21.23 -4.61
C ALA A 486 -9.03 20.82 -6.04
N GLU A 487 -8.20 19.81 -6.20
CA GLU A 487 -7.80 19.27 -7.49
C GLU A 487 -7.91 17.75 -7.52
N THR A 488 -7.99 17.21 -8.74
CA THR A 488 -7.92 15.77 -9.01
C THR A 488 -6.54 15.36 -9.52
N GLN A 489 -6.33 14.05 -9.79
CA GLN A 489 -5.09 13.47 -10.30
C GLN A 489 -4.41 14.34 -11.36
N SER A 490 -3.08 14.44 -11.30
CA SER A 490 -2.25 15.18 -12.26
C SER A 490 -2.59 16.67 -12.34
N ALA A 491 -3.21 17.21 -11.29
CA ALA A 491 -3.83 18.53 -11.26
C ALA A 491 -4.80 18.72 -12.45
N GLY A 492 -5.53 17.66 -12.83
CA GLY A 492 -6.39 17.67 -14.01
C GLY A 492 -7.54 18.67 -13.90
N ASP A 493 -8.24 18.64 -12.76
CA ASP A 493 -9.41 19.49 -12.51
C ASP A 493 -9.26 20.34 -11.24
N LEU A 494 -8.57 21.48 -11.33
CA LEU A 494 -8.61 22.48 -10.26
C LEU A 494 -10.01 23.11 -10.18
N THR A 495 -10.66 22.94 -9.03
CA THR A 495 -12.07 23.25 -8.82
C THR A 495 -12.23 24.14 -7.59
N ARG A 496 -12.98 25.22 -7.75
CA ARG A 496 -13.48 26.06 -6.67
C ARG A 496 -14.85 25.53 -6.23
N ILE A 497 -15.04 25.28 -4.94
CA ILE A 497 -16.27 24.68 -4.40
C ILE A 497 -16.77 25.56 -3.26
N ASP A 498 -18.04 25.92 -3.29
CA ASP A 498 -18.75 26.59 -2.20
C ASP A 498 -19.48 25.54 -1.35
N ILE A 499 -18.92 25.24 -0.18
CA ILE A 499 -19.42 24.18 0.71
C ILE A 499 -20.79 24.51 1.32
N LYS A 500 -21.23 25.78 1.28
CA LYS A 500 -22.50 26.19 1.86
C LYS A 500 -23.69 25.77 0.99
N ASN A 501 -23.52 25.84 -0.33
CA ASN A 501 -24.57 25.52 -1.30
C ASN A 501 -24.23 24.33 -2.22
N GLY A 502 -23.02 23.77 -2.11
CA GLY A 502 -22.54 22.64 -2.90
C GLY A 502 -22.17 22.99 -4.35
N SER A 503 -22.16 24.28 -4.72
CA SER A 503 -21.80 24.68 -6.09
C SER A 503 -20.30 24.54 -6.32
N SER A 504 -19.93 24.04 -7.51
CA SER A 504 -18.55 23.88 -7.91
C SER A 504 -18.31 24.49 -9.29
N THR A 505 -17.10 24.98 -9.52
CA THR A 505 -16.69 25.59 -10.79
C THR A 505 -15.24 25.23 -11.07
N LYS A 506 -14.98 24.66 -12.24
CA LYS A 506 -13.62 24.41 -12.71
C LYS A 506 -12.93 25.76 -12.97
N ILE A 507 -11.77 25.95 -12.35
CA ILE A 507 -10.93 27.15 -12.51
C ILE A 507 -9.60 26.82 -13.20
N SER A 508 -9.54 25.67 -13.87
CA SER A 508 -8.42 25.26 -14.72
C SER A 508 -8.46 25.85 -16.14
N SER A 509 -9.48 26.64 -16.46
CA SER A 509 -9.62 27.33 -17.75
C SER A 509 -8.44 28.26 -18.03
N GLY A 510 -7.79 28.08 -19.19
CA GLY A 510 -6.62 28.87 -19.59
C GLY A 510 -5.26 28.26 -19.22
N ILE A 511 -5.24 27.13 -18.51
CA ILE A 511 -4.01 26.33 -18.34
C ILE A 511 -3.70 25.62 -19.68
N PRO A 512 -2.50 25.82 -20.27
CA PRO A 512 -2.08 25.10 -21.46
C PRO A 512 -2.06 23.58 -21.23
N SER A 513 -2.47 22.80 -22.23
CA SER A 513 -2.49 21.33 -22.16
C SER A 513 -1.13 20.68 -21.96
N ASN A 514 -0.03 21.41 -22.20
CA ASN A 514 1.34 20.95 -21.97
C ASN A 514 1.90 21.29 -20.59
N ASP A 515 1.15 22.02 -19.76
CA ASP A 515 1.51 22.41 -18.39
C ASP A 515 0.88 21.43 -17.40
N ASN A 516 1.42 20.20 -17.36
CA ASN A 516 0.90 19.14 -16.50
C ASN A 516 1.32 19.33 -15.05
N GLY A 517 0.46 18.95 -14.11
CA GLY A 517 0.82 18.78 -12.70
C GLY A 517 1.56 17.46 -12.45
N ILE A 518 2.15 17.34 -11.27
CA ILE A 518 2.44 16.01 -10.70
C ILE A 518 1.13 15.38 -10.20
N TRP A 519 1.14 14.08 -9.84
CA TRP A 519 -0.08 13.34 -9.48
C TRP A 519 -0.95 14.06 -8.43
N ALA A 520 -0.32 14.57 -7.36
CA ALA A 520 -0.94 15.49 -6.40
C ALA A 520 -0.06 16.75 -6.32
N ALA A 521 -0.53 17.85 -6.91
CA ALA A 521 0.23 19.09 -7.05
C ALA A 521 0.05 20.00 -5.82
N PRO A 522 1.11 20.69 -5.35
CA PRO A 522 0.98 21.63 -4.25
C PRO A 522 -0.01 22.76 -4.57
N LEU A 523 -0.91 23.03 -3.63
CA LEU A 523 -1.92 24.09 -3.71
C LEU A 523 -1.88 24.93 -2.43
N VAL A 524 -1.78 26.26 -2.55
CA VAL A 524 -1.76 27.17 -1.39
C VAL A 524 -2.42 28.50 -1.71
N VAL A 525 -3.03 29.12 -0.71
CA VAL A 525 -3.60 30.48 -0.80
C VAL A 525 -2.74 31.43 0.04
N ASP A 526 -2.34 32.56 -0.55
CA ASP A 526 -1.73 33.65 0.20
C ASP A 526 -2.80 34.34 1.06
N PRO A 527 -2.67 34.34 2.40
CA PRO A 527 -3.69 34.88 3.29
C PRO A 527 -3.83 36.41 3.21
N SER A 528 -2.83 37.12 2.69
CA SER A 528 -2.85 38.58 2.61
C SER A 528 -3.60 39.08 1.37
N THR A 529 -3.32 38.48 0.22
CA THR A 529 -3.88 38.86 -1.07
C THR A 529 -5.14 38.07 -1.41
N ASN A 530 -5.28 36.86 -0.87
CA ASN A 530 -6.21 35.82 -1.30
C ASN A 530 -5.92 35.30 -2.72
N THR A 531 -4.67 35.34 -3.16
CA THR A 531 -4.24 34.73 -4.42
C THR A 531 -4.00 33.23 -4.21
N LEU A 532 -4.55 32.41 -5.09
CA LEU A 532 -4.32 30.95 -5.11
C LEU A 532 -3.10 30.65 -5.97
N PHE A 533 -2.24 29.76 -5.49
CA PHE A 533 -1.02 29.30 -6.14
C PHE A 533 -1.11 27.79 -6.37
N SER A 534 -0.97 27.35 -7.62
CA SER A 534 -0.95 25.92 -7.99
C SER A 534 0.40 25.56 -8.62
N GLY A 535 1.03 24.52 -8.08
CA GLY A 535 2.33 24.02 -8.52
C GLY A 535 2.20 23.00 -9.66
N ARG A 536 2.51 23.41 -10.89
CA ARG A 536 2.54 22.55 -12.08
C ARG A 536 3.96 22.51 -12.64
N ARG A 537 4.14 22.20 -13.94
CA ARG A 537 5.41 22.51 -14.62
C ARG A 537 5.77 23.99 -14.51
N THR A 538 4.76 24.84 -14.40
CA THR A 538 4.89 26.25 -14.04
C THR A 538 4.14 26.58 -12.75
N LEU A 539 4.51 27.68 -12.09
CA LEU A 539 3.73 28.23 -10.99
C LEU A 539 2.59 29.08 -11.57
N ARG A 540 1.34 28.73 -11.25
CA ARG A 540 0.13 29.45 -11.67
C ARG A 540 -0.46 30.24 -10.51
N PHE A 541 -1.01 31.41 -10.82
CA PHE A 541 -1.64 32.31 -9.85
C PHE A 541 -3.06 32.63 -10.31
N TYR A 542 -4.01 32.63 -9.38
CA TYR A 542 -5.42 32.91 -9.65
C TYR A 542 -5.92 34.01 -8.73
N ASN A 543 -6.52 35.05 -9.32
CA ASN A 543 -7.14 36.15 -8.59
C ASN A 543 -8.67 35.99 -8.62
N GLN A 544 -9.19 35.15 -7.71
CA GLN A 544 -10.63 34.94 -7.47
C GLN A 544 -11.45 34.16 -8.52
N GLY A 545 -10.80 33.38 -9.40
CA GLY A 545 -11.48 32.54 -10.40
C GLY A 545 -10.96 32.82 -11.79
#